data_AF-A0A2T1NNP0-F1
#
_entry.id   AF-A0A2T1NNP0-F1
#
_cell.length_a   1.000
_cell.length_b   1.000
_cell.length_c   1.000
_cell.angle_alpha   90.00
_cell.angle_beta   90.00
_cell.angle_gamma   90.00
#
_symmetry.space_group_name_H-M   'P 1'
#
loop_
_entity.id
_entity.type
_entity.pdbx_description
1 polymer ?
#
loop_
_entity_poly.entity_id
_entity_poly.type
_entity_poly.pdbx_seq_one_letter_code
_entity_poly.pdbx_strand_id
1 'polypeptide(L)'
;MATDFNFKPQAFYRIIEVREKLGKPIIERMVWSNMRFDTVVKWEWYFKYRAALLQIKYPRYKVDLIMGSKDPVGLTKAQLDLKVKNNRIKTCRRMITKFKNAIQSYEEEQKTLIIPYFDNPKYLKLKDKLETYQSELNQLLTSQ
;
A
#
# COMPACT_ATOMS: atom_id res chain seq x y z
N MET A 1 -22.08 16.57 27.90
CA MET A 1 -20.96 15.64 27.67
C MET A 1 -21.12 15.04 26.28
N ALA A 2 -20.38 15.53 25.30
CA ALA A 2 -20.34 14.90 23.98
C ALA A 2 -19.42 13.67 24.08
N THR A 3 -19.99 12.48 23.92
CA THR A 3 -19.20 11.27 23.72
C THR A 3 -18.59 11.33 22.32
N ASP A 4 -17.27 11.43 22.24
CA ASP A 4 -16.55 11.32 20.97
C ASP A 4 -16.82 9.94 20.36
N PHE A 5 -17.73 9.88 19.39
CA PHE A 5 -18.00 8.66 18.63
C PHE A 5 -16.78 8.36 17.76
N ASN A 6 -15.91 7.47 18.24
CA ASN A 6 -14.76 7.01 17.50
C ASN A 6 -15.22 6.04 16.39
N PHE A 7 -15.47 6.56 15.20
CA PHE A 7 -15.81 5.76 14.03
C PHE A 7 -14.57 4.97 13.57
N LYS A 8 -14.46 3.72 14.04
CA LYS A 8 -13.42 2.82 13.53
C LYS A 8 -13.72 2.49 12.07
N PRO A 9 -12.72 2.58 11.17
CA PRO A 9 -12.91 2.18 9.79
C PRO A 9 -13.29 0.69 9.76
N GLN A 10 -14.33 0.34 9.01
CA GLN A 10 -14.78 -1.03 8.84
C GLN A 10 -14.56 -1.48 7.39
N ALA A 11 -14.12 -2.72 7.21
CA ALA A 11 -14.13 -3.38 5.92
C ALA A 11 -15.42 -4.18 5.77
N PHE A 12 -15.99 -4.19 4.58
CA PHE A 12 -17.20 -4.93 4.28
C PHE A 12 -16.87 -6.16 3.44
N TYR A 13 -17.72 -7.17 3.58
CA TYR A 13 -17.64 -8.39 2.78
C TYR A 13 -19.01 -8.77 2.24
N ARG A 14 -18.98 -9.52 1.15
CA ARG A 14 -20.14 -10.18 0.55
C ARG A 14 -19.85 -11.66 0.43
N ILE A 15 -20.82 -12.46 0.81
CA ILE A 15 -20.74 -13.91 0.68
C ILE A 15 -22.00 -14.38 -0.03
N ILE A 16 -21.82 -15.28 -1.00
CA ILE A 16 -22.92 -16.05 -1.57
C ILE A 16 -22.69 -17.50 -1.17
N GLU A 17 -23.69 -18.11 -0.55
CA GLU A 17 -23.62 -19.50 -0.09
C GLU A 17 -24.78 -20.29 -0.68
N VAL A 18 -24.46 -21.46 -1.23
CA VAL A 18 -25.45 -22.42 -1.72
C VAL A 18 -25.58 -23.55 -0.72
N ARG A 19 -26.80 -23.76 -0.21
CA ARG A 19 -27.12 -24.77 0.80
C ARG A 19 -28.37 -25.53 0.40
N GLU A 20 -28.43 -26.82 0.73
CA GLU A 20 -29.61 -27.64 0.43
C GLU A 20 -30.82 -27.25 1.32
N LYS A 21 -30.58 -27.04 2.61
CA LYS A 21 -31.53 -26.50 3.60
C LYS A 21 -30.77 -25.70 4.65
N LEU A 22 -31.49 -24.92 5.47
CA LEU A 22 -30.89 -24.24 6.62
C LEU A 22 -30.20 -25.28 7.53
N GLY A 23 -28.94 -25.05 7.91
CA GLY A 23 -28.16 -25.95 8.78
C GLY A 23 -27.43 -27.11 8.10
N LYS A 24 -27.61 -27.32 6.79
CA LYS A 24 -26.86 -28.32 6.00
C LYS A 24 -25.48 -27.80 5.54
N PRO A 25 -24.53 -28.68 5.16
CA PRO A 25 -23.22 -28.27 4.67
C PRO A 25 -23.32 -27.35 3.45
N ILE A 26 -22.36 -26.42 3.36
CA ILE A 26 -22.25 -25.48 2.25
C ILE A 26 -21.69 -26.23 1.04
N ILE A 27 -22.41 -26.17 -0.08
CA ILE A 27 -22.01 -26.85 -1.33
C ILE A 27 -21.04 -25.98 -2.11
N GLU A 28 -21.37 -24.69 -2.24
CA GLU A 28 -20.55 -23.70 -2.93
C GLU A 28 -20.58 -22.39 -2.15
N ARG A 29 -19.41 -21.76 -2.03
CA ARG A 29 -19.22 -20.50 -1.29
C ARG A 29 -18.35 -19.56 -2.10
N MET A 30 -18.88 -18.37 -2.41
CA MET A 30 -18.11 -17.28 -2.99
C MET A 30 -17.96 -16.17 -1.95
N VAL A 31 -16.73 -15.69 -1.75
CA VAL A 31 -16.41 -14.66 -0.76
C VAL A 31 -15.70 -13.51 -1.45
N TRP A 32 -16.22 -12.30 -1.24
CA TRP A 32 -15.54 -11.05 -1.54
C TRP A 32 -15.30 -10.32 -0.21
N SER A 33 -14.05 -10.03 0.11
CA SER A 33 -13.66 -9.41 1.38
C SER A 33 -12.88 -8.12 1.15
N ASN A 34 -12.66 -7.37 2.23
CA ASN A 34 -11.87 -6.14 2.23
C ASN A 34 -12.40 -5.04 1.28
N MET A 35 -13.71 -4.95 1.11
CA MET A 35 -14.34 -3.94 0.28
C MET A 35 -14.73 -2.71 1.11
N ARG A 36 -14.73 -1.55 0.47
CA ARG A 36 -15.37 -0.35 1.03
C ARG A 36 -16.89 -0.49 0.95
N PHE A 37 -17.61 0.14 1.88
CA PHE A 37 -19.08 0.14 1.88
C PHE A 37 -19.64 0.62 0.54
N ASP A 38 -19.13 1.73 0.01
CA ASP A 38 -19.57 2.30 -1.26
C ASP A 38 -19.41 1.32 -2.43
N THR A 39 -18.32 0.55 -2.42
CA THR A 39 -18.08 -0.49 -3.42
C THR A 39 -19.12 -1.60 -3.30
N VAL A 40 -19.44 -2.03 -2.08
CA VAL A 40 -20.45 -3.07 -1.86
C VAL A 40 -21.82 -2.62 -2.36
N VAL A 41 -22.24 -1.40 -2.01
CA VAL A 41 -23.54 -0.84 -2.42
C VAL A 41 -23.59 -0.64 -3.94
N LYS A 42 -22.54 -0.07 -4.53
CA LYS A 42 -22.47 0.17 -5.99
C LYS A 42 -22.54 -1.14 -6.79
N TRP A 43 -21.96 -2.21 -6.27
CA TRP A 43 -21.89 -3.51 -6.93
C TRP A 43 -22.99 -4.48 -6.46
N GLU A 44 -24.01 -3.99 -5.76
CA GLU A 44 -25.11 -4.82 -5.25
C GLU A 44 -25.78 -5.63 -6.36
N TRP A 45 -26.00 -5.00 -7.52
CA TRP A 45 -26.59 -5.64 -8.69
C TRP A 45 -25.74 -6.83 -9.17
N TYR A 46 -24.41 -6.71 -9.12
CA TYR A 46 -23.49 -7.76 -9.55
C TYR A 46 -23.56 -8.97 -8.61
N PHE A 47 -23.61 -8.74 -7.29
CA PHE A 47 -23.76 -9.83 -6.33
C PHE A 47 -25.11 -10.55 -6.49
N LYS A 48 -26.19 -9.80 -6.74
CA LYS A 48 -27.51 -10.38 -7.07
C LYS A 48 -27.46 -11.21 -8.36
N TYR A 49 -26.81 -10.70 -9.40
CA TYR A 49 -26.61 -11.42 -10.65
C TYR A 49 -25.84 -12.74 -10.45
N ARG A 50 -24.73 -12.72 -9.69
CA ARG A 50 -23.96 -13.92 -9.37
C ARG A 50 -24.77 -14.92 -8.54
N ALA A 51 -25.60 -14.44 -7.61
CA ALA A 51 -26.49 -15.30 -6.85
C ALA A 51 -27.57 -15.95 -7.74
N ALA A 52 -28.13 -15.20 -8.71
CA ALA A 52 -29.10 -15.73 -9.67
C ALA A 52 -28.49 -16.82 -10.57
N LEU A 53 -27.24 -16.65 -11.03
CA LEU A 53 -26.54 -17.70 -11.77
C LEU A 53 -26.39 -18.99 -10.96
N LEU A 54 -26.07 -18.86 -9.66
CA LEU A 54 -26.00 -20.02 -8.77
C LEU A 54 -27.38 -20.65 -8.54
N GLN A 55 -28.45 -19.85 -8.50
CA GLN A 55 -29.81 -20.37 -8.41
C GLN A 55 -30.20 -21.19 -9.65
N ILE A 56 -29.79 -20.76 -10.84
CA ILE A 56 -30.01 -21.52 -12.09
C ILE A 56 -29.22 -22.83 -12.09
N LYS A 57 -27.95 -22.77 -11.66
CA LYS A 57 -27.08 -23.96 -11.54
C LYS A 57 -27.61 -24.97 -10.52
N TYR A 58 -28.22 -24.47 -9.44
CA TYR A 58 -28.69 -25.26 -8.30
C TYR A 58 -30.17 -24.97 -7.99
N PRO A 59 -31.13 -25.37 -8.87
CA PRO A 59 -32.52 -24.93 -8.78
C PRO A 59 -33.27 -25.42 -7.54
N ARG A 60 -32.84 -26.55 -6.95
CA ARG A 60 -33.45 -27.13 -5.73
C ARG A 60 -32.82 -26.62 -4.43
N TYR A 61 -31.73 -25.87 -4.53
CA TYR A 61 -30.95 -25.41 -3.38
C TYR A 61 -31.32 -23.97 -3.05
N LYS A 62 -31.08 -23.59 -1.79
CA LYS A 62 -31.22 -22.23 -1.31
C LYS A 62 -29.90 -21.48 -1.53
N VAL A 63 -29.98 -20.33 -2.19
CA VAL A 63 -28.86 -19.40 -2.35
C VAL A 63 -29.05 -18.22 -1.42
N ASP A 64 -28.15 -18.06 -0.46
CA ASP A 64 -28.18 -16.96 0.51
C ASP A 64 -27.10 -15.92 0.16
N LEU A 65 -27.52 -14.64 0.09
CA LEU A 65 -26.64 -13.48 -0.09
C LEU A 65 -26.44 -12.78 1.24
N ILE A 66 -25.23 -12.85 1.79
CA ILE A 66 -24.89 -12.33 3.11
C ILE A 66 -23.99 -11.11 2.96
N MET A 67 -24.29 -10.05 3.71
CA MET A 67 -23.42 -8.89 3.92
C MET A 67 -22.98 -8.84 5.37
N GLY A 68 -21.74 -8.44 5.60
CA GLY A 68 -21.31 -8.07 6.94
C GLY A 68 -20.13 -7.12 6.91
N SER A 69 -19.81 -6.60 8.08
CA SER A 69 -18.58 -5.86 8.32
C SER A 69 -17.61 -6.69 9.14
N LYS A 70 -16.33 -6.43 8.93
CA LYS A 70 -15.21 -6.99 9.66
C LYS A 70 -14.18 -5.90 9.89
N ASP A 71 -13.38 -6.05 10.93
CA ASP A 71 -12.22 -5.19 11.12
C ASP A 71 -11.31 -5.23 9.87
N PRO A 72 -10.89 -4.06 9.37
CA PRO A 72 -10.04 -3.97 8.19
C PRO A 72 -8.72 -4.65 8.48
N VAL A 73 -8.31 -5.51 7.55
CA VAL A 73 -7.00 -6.18 7.61
C VAL A 73 -6.04 -5.34 6.78
N GLY A 74 -5.17 -4.56 7.43
CA GLY A 74 -4.14 -3.78 6.75
C GLY A 74 -3.75 -2.49 7.46
N LEU A 75 -2.80 -1.77 6.86
CA LEU A 75 -2.40 -0.42 7.28
C LEU A 75 -3.44 0.59 6.77
N THR A 76 -3.82 1.54 7.63
CA THR A 76 -4.61 2.69 7.17
C THR A 76 -3.82 3.53 6.18
N LYS A 77 -4.50 4.31 5.33
CA LYS A 77 -3.84 5.20 4.36
C LYS A 77 -2.77 6.09 5.02
N ALA A 78 -3.10 6.69 6.16
CA ALA A 78 -2.16 7.51 6.92
C ALA A 78 -0.91 6.73 7.38
N GLN A 79 -1.09 5.50 7.86
CA GLN A 79 0.02 4.63 8.25
C GLN A 79 0.86 4.20 7.04
N LEU A 80 0.23 3.96 5.90
CA LEU A 80 0.91 3.62 4.66
C LEU A 80 1.71 4.81 4.13
N ASP A 81 1.13 6.01 4.12
CA ASP A 81 1.80 7.25 3.71
C ASP A 81 3.01 7.53 4.62
N LEU A 82 2.86 7.35 5.94
CA LEU A 82 3.94 7.49 6.90
C LEU A 82 5.04 6.44 6.66
N LYS A 83 4.68 5.19 6.34
CA LYS A 83 5.63 4.14 5.98
C LYS A 83 6.40 4.48 4.70
N VAL A 84 5.72 4.99 3.67
CA VAL A 84 6.33 5.40 2.40
C VAL A 84 7.30 6.57 2.64
N LYS A 85 6.90 7.59 3.42
CA LYS A 85 7.76 8.70 3.81
C LYS A 85 9.02 8.21 4.55
N ASN A 86 8.85 7.34 5.56
CA ASN A 86 9.97 6.79 6.32
C ASN A 86 10.93 5.97 5.47
N ASN A 87 10.39 5.19 4.52
CA ASN A 87 11.22 4.45 3.58
C ASN A 87 12.02 5.39 2.67
N ARG A 88 11.41 6.48 2.20
CA ARG A 88 12.10 7.49 1.39
C ARG A 88 13.24 8.16 2.17
N ILE A 89 13.00 8.55 3.42
CA ILE A 89 14.04 9.11 4.31
C ILE A 89 15.21 8.14 4.45
N LYS A 90 14.94 6.85 4.69
CA LYS A 90 15.98 5.81 4.76
C LYS A 90 16.78 5.71 3.46
N THR A 91 16.10 5.74 2.31
CA THR A 91 16.76 5.73 0.99
C THR A 91 17.66 6.94 0.81
N CYS A 92 17.16 8.16 1.10
CA CYS A 92 17.97 9.38 0.95
C CYS A 92 19.21 9.33 1.84
N ARG A 93 19.09 8.95 3.12
CA ARG A 93 20.24 8.76 4.02
C ARG A 93 21.27 7.78 3.45
N ARG A 94 20.81 6.61 2.98
CA ARG A 94 21.69 5.59 2.38
C ARG A 94 22.42 6.12 1.14
N MET A 95 21.72 6.85 0.28
CA MET A 95 22.30 7.41 -0.94
C MET A 95 23.30 8.52 -0.65
N ILE A 96 23.02 9.39 0.34
CA ILE A 96 23.96 10.41 0.81
C ILE A 96 25.25 9.76 1.30
N THR A 97 25.17 8.75 2.17
CA THR A 97 26.37 8.03 2.64
C THR A 97 27.14 7.39 1.49
N LYS A 98 26.43 6.70 0.58
CA LYS A 98 27.05 6.04 -0.58
C LYS A 98 27.81 7.04 -1.45
N PHE A 99 27.19 8.18 -1.78
CA PHE A 99 27.82 9.19 -2.63
C PHE A 99 28.93 9.95 -1.91
N LYS A 100 28.75 10.27 -0.62
CA LYS A 100 29.80 10.89 0.19
C LYS A 100 31.06 10.03 0.22
N ASN A 101 30.91 8.72 0.45
CA ASN A 101 32.03 7.79 0.46
C ASN A 101 32.70 7.69 -0.92
N ALA A 102 31.92 7.65 -2.01
CA ALA A 102 32.45 7.60 -3.37
C ALA A 102 33.17 8.88 -3.80
N ILE A 103 32.68 10.04 -3.37
CA ILE A 103 33.34 11.34 -3.57
C ILE A 103 34.65 11.35 -2.80
N GLN A 104 34.61 10.94 -1.54
CA GLN A 104 35.79 10.92 -0.67
C GLN A 104 36.87 9.99 -1.24
N SER A 105 36.53 8.78 -1.66
CA SER A 105 37.51 7.84 -2.26
C SER A 105 38.12 8.42 -3.54
N TYR A 106 37.29 9.04 -4.40
CA TYR A 106 37.79 9.68 -5.61
C TYR A 106 38.73 10.85 -5.28
N GLU A 107 38.38 11.70 -4.31
CA GLU A 107 39.22 12.81 -3.87
C GLU A 107 40.54 12.35 -3.25
N GLU A 108 40.53 11.25 -2.50
CA GLU A 108 41.72 10.61 -1.95
C GLU A 108 42.63 10.07 -3.08
N GLU A 109 42.05 9.38 -4.07
CA GLU A 109 42.79 8.92 -5.26
C GLU A 109 43.39 10.10 -6.04
N GLN A 110 42.61 11.15 -6.29
CA GLN A 110 43.06 12.32 -7.04
C GLN A 110 44.19 13.10 -6.33
N LYS A 111 44.20 13.12 -4.99
CA LYS A 111 45.28 13.76 -4.21
C LYS A 111 46.63 13.06 -4.36
N THR A 112 46.65 11.78 -4.74
CA THR A 112 47.90 11.06 -4.99
C THR A 112 48.53 11.40 -6.34
N LEU A 113 47.74 11.95 -7.27
CA LEU A 113 48.19 12.31 -8.60
C LEU A 113 48.91 13.66 -8.60
N ILE A 114 49.95 13.78 -9.43
CA ILE A 114 50.71 15.03 -9.62
C ILE A 114 49.81 16.13 -10.21
N ILE A 115 48.85 15.75 -11.06
CA ILE A 115 47.84 16.64 -11.62
C ILE A 115 46.45 16.03 -11.35
N PRO A 116 45.74 16.52 -10.34
CA PRO A 116 44.38 16.07 -10.04
C PRO A 116 43.39 16.44 -11.16
N TYR A 117 42.48 15.53 -11.49
CA TYR A 117 41.42 15.73 -12.47
C TYR A 117 40.04 15.79 -11.80
N PHE A 118 39.69 16.99 -11.31
CA PHE A 118 38.40 17.24 -10.66
C PHE A 118 37.27 17.58 -11.64
N ASP A 119 37.59 17.90 -12.90
CA ASP A 119 36.59 18.23 -13.93
C ASP A 119 35.96 17.00 -14.59
N ASN A 120 36.10 15.83 -13.97
CA ASN A 120 35.51 14.61 -14.49
C ASN A 120 33.97 14.72 -14.49
N PRO A 121 33.30 14.55 -15.64
CA PRO A 121 31.85 14.69 -15.74
C PRO A 121 31.08 13.69 -14.86
N LYS A 122 31.67 12.52 -14.56
CA LYS A 122 31.07 11.56 -13.64
C LYS A 122 31.10 12.05 -12.19
N TYR A 123 32.19 12.70 -11.78
CA TYR A 123 32.36 13.24 -10.43
C TYR A 123 31.41 14.42 -10.18
N LEU A 124 31.33 15.35 -11.13
CA LEU A 124 30.40 16.49 -11.08
C LEU A 124 28.93 16.02 -10.95
N LYS A 125 28.51 15.08 -11.82
CA LYS A 125 27.16 14.47 -11.73
C LYS A 125 26.88 13.80 -10.38
N LEU A 126 27.91 13.30 -9.71
CA LEU A 126 27.77 12.62 -8.43
C LEU A 126 27.62 13.62 -7.29
N LYS A 127 28.29 14.78 -7.36
CA LYS A 127 28.04 15.94 -6.49
C LYS A 127 26.62 16.47 -6.64
N ASP A 128 26.16 16.69 -7.87
CA ASP A 128 24.79 17.18 -8.12
C ASP A 128 23.74 16.23 -7.53
N LYS A 129 23.95 14.92 -7.69
CA LYS A 129 23.08 13.89 -7.10
C LYS A 129 23.11 13.93 -5.58
N LEU A 130 24.28 14.11 -4.97
CA LEU A 130 24.41 14.23 -3.52
C LEU A 130 23.57 15.42 -3.01
N GLU A 131 23.71 16.58 -3.64
CA GLU A 131 22.96 17.79 -3.29
C GLU A 131 21.45 17.59 -3.46
N THR A 132 21.02 16.93 -4.55
CA THR A 132 19.62 16.58 -4.79
C THR A 132 19.05 15.71 -3.66
N TYR A 133 19.78 14.70 -3.20
CA TYR A 133 19.30 13.85 -2.10
C TYR A 133 19.33 14.56 -0.74
N GLN A 134 20.25 15.51 -0.53
CA GLN A 134 20.27 16.34 0.67
C GLN A 134 19.08 17.31 0.73
N SER A 135 18.79 17.98 -0.38
CA SER A 135 17.64 18.90 -0.46
C SER A 135 16.32 18.15 -0.29
N GLU A 136 16.16 16.99 -0.92
CA GLU A 136 15.00 16.13 -0.75
C GLU A 136 14.84 15.64 0.70
N LEU A 137 15.95 15.25 1.35
CA LEU A 137 15.90 14.83 2.76
C LEU A 137 15.47 15.98 3.68
N ASN A 138 15.96 17.20 3.43
CA ASN A 138 15.54 18.38 4.19
C ASN A 138 14.05 18.64 4.02
N GLN A 139 13.52 18.62 2.80
CA GLN A 139 12.09 18.78 2.54
C GLN A 139 11.24 17.72 3.27
N LEU A 140 11.68 16.46 3.28
CA LEU A 140 10.99 15.37 3.96
C LEU A 140 11.01 15.50 5.50
N LEU A 141 12.00 16.20 6.06
CA LEU A 141 12.10 16.47 7.50
C LEU A 141 11.35 17.75 7.91
N THR A 142 11.36 18.80 7.08
CA THR A 142 10.64 20.06 7.36
C THR A 142 9.12 19.91 7.19
N SER A 143 8.67 18.93 6.41
CA SER A 143 7.25 18.59 6.23
C SER A 143 6.68 17.67 7.34
N GLN A 144 7.39 17.55 8.46
CA GLN A 144 6.96 16.86 9.69
C GLN A 144 6.32 17.84 10.67
#